data_AF-A0A955EHY0-F1
#
_entry.id   AF-A0A955EHY0-F1
#
_cell.length_a   1.000
_cell.length_b   1.000
_cell.length_c   1.000
_cell.angle_alpha   90.00
_cell.angle_beta   90.00
_cell.angle_gamma   90.00
#
_symmetry.space_group_name_H-M   'P 1'
#
loop_
_entity.id
_entity.type
_entity.pdbx_description
1 polymer ?
#
loop_
_entity_poly.entity_id
_entity_poly.type
_entity_poly.pdbx_seq_one_letter_code
_entity_poly.pdbx_strand_id
1 'polypeptide(L)'
;MITRRTARALSLVGLCSFCFVSGCGHYYRVTDPTTEKDYYTTKVEYESGSVRFEDASGKDVMLNNAEVQSVSKSEYKKGRRK
;
A
#
# COMPACT_ATOMS: atom_id res chain seq x y z
N MET A 1 20.00 -28.16 -42.45
CA MET A 1 18.91 -27.16 -42.40
C MET A 1 18.31 -27.15 -41.00
N ILE A 2 18.58 -26.05 -40.29
CA ILE A 2 17.87 -25.45 -39.13
C ILE A 2 17.58 -26.38 -37.94
N THR A 3 18.59 -26.54 -37.08
CA THR A 3 18.49 -26.98 -35.70
C THR A 3 17.77 -25.94 -34.83
N ARG A 4 16.92 -26.44 -33.92
CA ARG A 4 15.86 -25.74 -33.19
C ARG A 4 16.41 -24.62 -32.29
N ARG A 5 15.84 -23.43 -32.43
CA ARG A 5 15.96 -22.29 -31.52
C ARG A 5 15.32 -22.63 -30.17
N THR A 6 16.10 -22.82 -29.11
CA THR A 6 15.63 -22.65 -27.73
C THR A 6 16.46 -21.52 -27.11
N ALA A 7 16.00 -20.30 -27.39
CA ALA A 7 16.54 -19.10 -26.81
C ALA A 7 16.28 -19.10 -25.30
N ARG A 8 17.35 -18.76 -24.57
CA ARG A 8 17.47 -18.77 -23.12
C ARG A 8 16.41 -17.88 -22.48
N ALA A 9 15.88 -18.37 -21.35
CA ALA A 9 14.99 -17.66 -20.45
C ALA A 9 15.54 -16.30 -20.04
N LEU A 10 14.79 -15.23 -20.30
CA LEU A 10 14.81 -13.98 -19.56
C LEU A 10 13.62 -13.13 -20.02
N SER A 11 12.68 -12.82 -19.12
CA SER A 11 12.30 -11.44 -18.79
C SER A 11 10.91 -11.38 -18.14
N LEU A 12 10.94 -11.14 -16.82
CA LEU A 12 9.99 -10.38 -16.01
C LEU A 12 8.51 -10.38 -16.42
N VAL A 13 7.79 -11.33 -15.84
CA VAL A 13 6.33 -11.21 -15.58
C VAL A 13 6.14 -10.07 -14.56
N GLY A 14 5.89 -8.87 -15.07
CA GLY A 14 5.55 -7.68 -14.29
C GLY A 14 4.15 -7.80 -13.70
N LEU A 15 4.11 -8.31 -12.48
CA LEU A 15 3.04 -8.45 -11.50
C LEU A 15 1.88 -7.43 -11.60
N CYS A 16 0.90 -7.69 -12.46
CA CYS A 16 -0.45 -7.11 -12.35
C CYS A 16 -1.21 -7.81 -11.22
N SER A 17 -0.95 -7.45 -9.96
CA SER A 17 -1.76 -7.87 -8.81
C SER A 17 -2.50 -6.67 -8.20
N PHE A 18 -3.37 -6.06 -9.00
CA PHE A 18 -4.36 -5.12 -8.48
C PHE A 18 -5.54 -5.93 -7.89
N CYS A 19 -5.31 -6.58 -6.75
CA CYS A 19 -6.38 -7.18 -5.97
C CYS A 19 -7.19 -6.07 -5.28
N PHE A 20 -8.18 -5.53 -5.99
CA PHE A 20 -9.29 -4.79 -5.41
C PHE A 20 -10.10 -5.75 -4.54
N VAL A 21 -9.74 -5.87 -3.26
CA VAL A 21 -10.60 -6.55 -2.27
C VAL A 21 -11.73 -5.59 -1.90
N SER A 22 -12.85 -5.73 -2.59
CA SER A 22 -14.10 -5.06 -2.29
C SER A 22 -14.81 -5.79 -1.14
N GLY A 23 -15.02 -5.11 -0.01
CA GLY A 23 -16.12 -5.48 0.90
C GLY A 23 -15.85 -5.33 2.39
N CYS A 24 -14.84 -6.02 2.94
CA CYS A 24 -14.57 -6.10 4.38
C CYS A 24 -13.12 -5.68 4.72
N GLY A 25 -12.65 -4.57 4.16
CA GLY A 25 -11.33 -4.04 4.48
C GLY A 25 -11.29 -3.42 5.88
N HIS A 26 -10.24 -3.72 6.64
CA HIS A 26 -9.86 -2.91 7.80
C HIS A 26 -9.40 -1.54 7.30
N TYR A 27 -9.73 -0.48 8.03
CA TYR A 27 -9.32 0.89 7.70
C TYR A 27 -8.38 1.39 8.78
N TYR A 28 -7.35 2.11 8.34
CA TYR A 28 -6.31 2.63 9.20
C TYR A 28 -6.14 4.12 8.97
N ARG A 29 -5.92 4.84 10.06
CA ARG A 29 -5.32 6.17 10.07
C ARG A 29 -3.87 6.01 10.49
N VAL A 30 -2.96 6.50 9.66
CA VAL A 30 -1.53 6.57 9.94
C VAL A 30 -1.17 8.02 10.14
N THR A 31 -0.72 8.40 11.34
CA THR A 31 -0.34 9.77 11.66
C THR A 31 1.18 9.87 11.64
N ASP A 32 1.70 10.78 10.82
CA ASP A 32 3.12 11.14 10.81
C ASP A 32 3.41 12.11 11.95
N PRO A 33 4.16 11.71 13.00
CA PRO A 33 4.47 12.60 14.12
C PRO A 33 5.38 13.77 13.71
N THR A 34 6.07 13.68 12.57
CA THR A 34 7.01 14.71 12.09
C THR A 34 6.29 15.88 11.43
N THR A 35 5.23 15.57 10.66
CA THR A 35 4.49 16.56 9.88
C THR A 35 3.07 16.81 10.40
N GLU A 36 2.65 16.08 11.43
CA GLU A 36 1.29 16.06 11.98
C GLU A 36 0.23 15.76 10.91
N LYS A 37 0.62 15.07 9.83
CA LYS A 37 -0.28 14.67 8.75
C LYS A 37 -0.91 13.31 9.01
N ASP A 38 -2.22 13.26 8.83
CA ASP A 38 -3.01 12.04 8.86
C ASP A 38 -3.16 11.45 7.45
N TYR A 39 -2.81 10.18 7.30
CA TYR A 39 -2.99 9.39 6.10
C TYR A 39 -4.04 8.31 6.34
N TYR A 40 -4.89 8.06 5.34
CA TYR A 40 -5.96 7.07 5.44
C TYR A 40 -5.75 5.97 4.41
N THR A 41 -5.53 4.75 4.90
CA THR A 41 -5.24 3.57 4.07
C THR A 41 -6.08 2.37 4.52
N THR A 42 -6.23 1.38 3.64
CA THR A 42 -6.82 0.07 3.95
C THR A 42 -5.77 -1.01 4.18
N LYS A 43 -4.49 -0.68 3.97
CA LYS A 43 -3.36 -1.60 4.13
C LYS A 43 -2.19 -0.89 4.81
N VAL A 44 -1.63 -1.56 5.81
CA VAL A 44 -0.42 -1.16 6.51
C VAL A 44 0.48 -2.37 6.65
N GLU A 45 1.77 -2.17 6.46
CA GLU A 45 2.80 -3.19 6.58
C GLU A 45 3.85 -2.68 7.58
N TYR A 46 4.19 -3.50 8.57
CA TYR A 46 5.11 -3.12 9.65
C TYR A 46 6.51 -3.65 9.34
N GLU A 47 7.47 -2.74 9.21
CA GLU A 47 8.85 -3.03 8.82
C GLU A 47 9.80 -2.46 9.88
N SER A 48 10.33 -3.33 10.78
CA SER A 48 11.39 -3.01 11.76
C SER A 48 11.34 -1.59 12.35
N GLY A 49 10.21 -1.17 12.94
CA GLY A 49 10.05 0.15 13.57
C GLY A 49 9.48 1.24 12.64
N SER A 50 9.12 0.86 11.43
CA SER A 50 8.55 1.72 10.39
C SER A 50 7.23 1.13 9.92
N VAL A 51 6.38 1.99 9.36
CA VAL A 51 5.09 1.59 8.77
C VAL A 51 5.11 1.98 7.31
N ARG A 52 4.91 0.99 6.44
CA ARG A 52 4.75 1.17 5.00
C ARG A 52 3.28 1.08 4.63
N PHE A 53 2.80 2.02 3.83
CA PHE A 53 1.42 2.06 3.36
C PHE A 53 1.30 2.80 2.03
N GLU A 54 0.18 2.63 1.35
CA GLU A 54 -0.14 3.37 0.13
C GLU A 54 -0.95 4.64 0.48
N ASP A 55 -0.48 5.79 0.01
CA ASP A 55 -1.19 7.07 0.15
C ASP A 55 -2.41 7.16 -0.79
N ALA A 56 -3.29 8.14 -0.59
CA ALA A 56 -4.43 8.43 -1.46
C ALA A 56 -4.05 8.62 -2.94
N SER A 57 -2.81 9.05 -3.22
CA SER A 57 -2.23 9.19 -4.56
C SER A 57 -1.80 7.86 -5.21
N GLY A 58 -1.85 6.74 -4.50
CA GLY A 58 -1.32 5.45 -4.95
C GLY A 58 0.20 5.32 -4.81
N LYS A 59 0.82 6.17 -3.99
CA LYS A 59 2.28 6.14 -3.74
C LYS A 59 2.58 5.33 -2.49
N ASP A 60 3.56 4.44 -2.57
CA ASP A 60 4.18 3.82 -1.41
C ASP A 60 4.87 4.88 -0.54
N VAL A 61 4.46 4.96 0.72
CA VAL A 61 5.03 5.83 1.74
C VAL A 61 5.51 4.95 2.88
N MET A 62 6.69 5.26 3.39
CA MET A 62 7.25 4.63 4.58
C MET A 62 7.51 5.70 5.63
N LEU A 63 6.89 5.54 6.80
CA LEU A 63 7.02 6.46 7.91
C LEU A 63 7.64 5.74 9.10
N ASN A 64 8.66 6.35 9.68
CA ASN A 64 9.27 5.86 10.92
C ASN A 64 8.48 6.42 12.10
N ASN A 65 8.27 5.61 13.14
CA ASN A 65 7.53 6.01 14.35
C ASN A 65 6.09 6.51 14.10
N ALA A 66 5.45 6.08 13.01
CA ALA A 66 4.09 6.48 12.71
C ALA A 66 3.10 5.87 13.72
N GLU A 67 2.11 6.66 14.13
CA GLU A 67 1.01 6.15 14.92
C GLU A 67 -0.05 5.54 14.01
N VAL A 68 -0.36 4.26 14.20
CA VAL A 68 -1.37 3.56 13.39
C VAL A 68 -2.58 3.26 14.27
N GLN A 69 -3.74 3.80 13.86
CA GLN A 69 -5.02 3.56 14.54
C GLN A 69 -6.02 2.93 13.58
N SER A 70 -6.69 1.87 14.03
CA SER A 70 -7.82 1.30 13.29
C SER A 70 -9.02 2.24 13.39
N VAL A 71 -9.63 2.57 12.25
CA VAL A 71 -10.76 3.50 12.18
C VAL A 71 -11.97 2.84 11.53
N SER A 72 -13.15 3.42 11.78
CA SER A 72 -14.36 2.97 11.10
C SER A 72 -14.33 3.35 9.61
N LYS A 73 -15.08 2.62 8.78
CA LYS A 73 -15.28 2.96 7.35
C LYS A 73 -15.78 4.39 7.16
N SER A 74 -16.61 4.88 8.08
CA SER A 74 -17.17 6.23 8.05
C SER A 74 -16.07 7.27 8.23
N GLU A 75 -15.20 7.09 9.23
CA GLU A 75 -14.07 7.97 9.49
C GLU A 75 -13.06 7.96 8.36
N TYR A 76 -12.72 6.77 7.84
CA TYR A 76 -11.87 6.64 6.67
C TYR A 76 -12.41 7.44 5.47
N LYS A 77 -13.70 7.31 5.17
CA LYS A 77 -14.36 8.07 4.08
C LYS A 77 -14.37 9.57 4.33
N LYS A 78 -14.54 10.00 5.59
CA LYS A 78 -14.54 11.41 5.96
C LYS A 78 -13.14 12.01 5.83
N GLY A 79 -12.12 11.27 6.28
CA GLY A 79 -10.71 11.65 6.20
C GLY A 79 -10.22 11.78 4.77
N ARG A 80 -10.51 10.81 3.89
CA ARG A 80 -10.12 10.84 2.47
C ARG A 80 -10.78 11.92 1.62
N ARG A 81 -11.82 12.59 2.12
CA ARG A 81 -12.58 13.62 1.39
C ARG A 81 -12.15 15.05 1.76
N LYS A 82 -11.35 15.22 2.80
CA LYS A 82 -10.75 16.52 3.15
C LYS A 82 -9.61 16.84 2.19
#